data_AF-A0A923YKI7-F1
#
_entry.id   AF-A0A923YKI7-F1
#
_cell.length_a   1.000
_cell.length_b   1.000
_cell.length_c   1.000
_cell.angle_alpha   90.00
_cell.angle_beta   90.00
_cell.angle_gamma   90.00
#
_symmetry.space_group_name_H-M   'P 1'
#
loop_
_entity.id
_entity.type
_entity.pdbx_description
1 polymer ?
#
loop_
_entity_poly.entity_id
_entity_poly.type
_entity_poly.pdbx_seq_one_letter_code
_entity_poly.pdbx_strand_id
1 'polypeptide(L)' 'MSNNDILKKLRVALHLRNDEIIEIMKHVNFNISKGEIGDIFRNEDHPNFKKCGD' A
#
# COMPACT_ATOMS: atom_id res chain seq x y z
N MET A 1 -7.04 8.99 10.77
CA MET A 1 -7.05 8.33 9.45
C MET A 1 -5.64 8.43 8.90
N SER A 2 -4.97 7.30 8.74
CA SER A 2 -3.57 7.22 8.25
C SER A 2 -3.53 7.10 6.73
N ASN A 3 -2.36 7.32 6.12
CA ASN A 3 -2.15 7.06 4.69
C ASN A 3 -2.36 5.58 4.35
N ASN A 4 -2.06 4.65 5.27
CA ASN A 4 -2.42 3.24 5.13
C ASN A 4 -3.93 3.04 5.01
N ASP A 5 -4.74 3.73 5.83
CA ASP A 5 -6.20 3.62 5.79
C ASP A 5 -6.77 4.16 4.48
N ILE A 6 -6.26 5.29 4.01
CA ILE A 6 -6.64 5.90 2.73
C ILE A 6 -6.32 4.92 1.59
N LEU A 7 -5.10 4.38 1.58
CA LEU A 7 -4.65 3.46 0.53
C LEU A 7 -5.44 2.13 0.57
N LYS A 8 -5.77 1.60 1.76
CA LYS A 8 -6.64 0.41 1.92
C LYS A 8 -8.03 0.68 1.35
N LYS A 9 -8.62 1.84 1.65
CA LYS A 9 -9.94 2.24 1.12
C LYS A 9 -9.92 2.37 -0.40
N LEU A 10 -8.91 3.03 -0.96
CA LEU A 10 -8.75 3.15 -2.42
C LEU A 10 -8.59 1.78 -3.10
N ARG A 11 -7.76 0.90 -2.52
CA ARG A 11 -7.58 -0.47 -3.02
C ARG A 11 -8.91 -1.21 -3.14
N VAL A 12 -9.74 -1.15 -2.10
CA VAL A 12 -11.04 -1.84 -2.09
C VAL A 12 -12.03 -1.15 -3.03
N ALA A 13 -12.16 0.17 -2.96
CA ALA A 13 -13.10 0.93 -3.78
C ALA A 13 -12.84 0.76 -5.30
N LEU A 14 -11.57 0.66 -5.68
CA LEU A 14 -11.14 0.53 -7.08
C LEU A 14 -10.83 -0.93 -7.48
N HIS A 15 -11.06 -1.90 -6.60
CA HIS A 15 -10.77 -3.33 -6.83
C HIS A 15 -9.33 -3.62 -7.29
N LEU A 16 -8.35 -2.85 -6.78
CA LEU A 16 -6.96 -2.96 -7.18
C LEU A 16 -6.26 -4.14 -6.51
N ARG A 17 -5.46 -4.88 -7.28
CA ARG A 17 -4.50 -5.86 -6.76
C ARG A 17 -3.19 -5.18 -6.42
N ASN A 18 -2.37 -5.85 -5.60
CA ASN A 18 -1.06 -5.31 -5.21
C ASN A 18 -0.17 -5.03 -6.42
N ASP A 19 -0.16 -5.89 -7.43
CA ASP A 19 0.65 -5.70 -8.64
C ASP A 19 0.18 -4.48 -9.46
N GLU A 20 -1.12 -4.18 -9.47
CA GLU A 20 -1.67 -2.99 -10.14
C GLU A 20 -1.31 -1.71 -9.38
N ILE A 21 -1.32 -1.75 -8.05
CA ILE A 21 -0.86 -0.63 -7.22
C ILE A 21 0.63 -0.36 -7.46
N ILE A 22 1.46 -1.40 -7.51
CA ILE A 22 2.89 -1.26 -7.81
C ILE A 22 3.09 -0.60 -9.17
N GLU A 23 2.34 -1.01 -10.19
CA GLU A 23 2.42 -0.40 -11.52
C GLU A 23 1.98 1.07 -11.52
N ILE A 24 0.92 1.42 -10.79
CA ILE A 24 0.48 2.81 -10.60
C ILE A 24 1.59 3.66 -9.98
N MET A 25 2.26 3.14 -8.95
CA MET A 25 3.33 3.86 -8.25
C MET A 25 4.58 4.08 -9.14
N LYS A 26 4.88 3.13 -10.04
CA LYS A 26 5.98 3.29 -11.01
C LYS A 26 5.77 4.47 -11.95
N HIS A 27 4.52 4.83 -12.28
CA HIS A 27 4.26 5.99 -13.15
C HIS A 27 4.73 7.32 -12.56
N VAL A 28 4.90 7.41 -11.24
CA VAL A 28 5.47 8.57 -10.55
C VAL A 28 6.91 8.33 -10.10
N ASN A 29 7.60 7.36 -10.70
CA ASN A 29 8.96 6.90 -10.35
C ASN A 29 9.10 6.43 -8.89
N PHE A 30 8.00 6.00 -8.27
CA PHE A 30 8.02 5.42 -6.94
C PHE A 30 8.17 3.90 -7.03
N ASN A 31 9.39 3.42 -6.80
CA ASN A 31 9.71 2.00 -6.82
C ASN A 31 9.42 1.37 -5.46
N ILE A 32 8.46 0.45 -5.43
CA ILE A 32 8.12 -0.31 -4.24
C ILE A 32 7.99 -1.80 -4.56
N SER A 33 8.51 -2.65 -3.68
CA SER A 33 8.40 -4.10 -3.84
C SER A 33 7.03 -4.63 -3.39
N LYS A 34 6.70 -5.84 -3.85
CA LYS A 34 5.47 -6.54 -3.44
C LYS A 34 5.42 -6.82 -1.94
N GLY A 35 6.57 -7.07 -1.32
CA GLY A 35 6.68 -7.25 0.14
C GLY A 35 6.36 -5.98 0.89
N GLU A 36 6.94 -4.84 0.48
CA GLU A 36 6.70 -3.54 1.11
C GLU A 36 5.25 -3.07 0.97
N ILE A 37 4.63 -3.29 -0.19
CA ILE A 37 3.18 -3.07 -0.36
C ILE A 37 2.37 -3.95 0.59
N GLY A 38 2.78 -5.21 0.78
CA GLY A 38 2.18 -6.10 1.75
C GLY A 38 2.25 -5.54 3.17
N ASP A 39 3.43 -5.08 3.59
CA ASP A 39 3.69 -4.52 4.92
C ASP A 39 2.80 -3.29 5.22
N ILE A 40 2.57 -2.43 4.23
CA ILE A 40 1.69 -1.24 4.32
C ILE A 40 0.22 -1.64 4.55
N PHE A 41 -0.21 -2.77 3.99
CA PHE A 41 -1.60 -3.23 4.09
C PHE A 41 -1.88 -4.12 5.30
N ARG A 42 -0.89 -4.42 6.14
CA ARG A 42 -1.11 -5.20 7.36
C ARG A 42 -1.88 -4.42 8.42
N ASN A 43 -2.39 -5.13 9.42
CA ASN A 43 -2.95 -4.52 10.62
C ASN A 43 -1.83 -3.91 11.45
N GLU A 44 -2.14 -2.86 12.22
CA GLU A 44 -1.15 -2.11 12.99
C GLU A 44 -0.41 -2.97 14.03
N ASP A 45 -1.08 -4.00 14.57
CA ASP A 45 -0.51 -4.93 15.55
C ASP A 45 0.45 -5.97 14.93
N HIS A 46 0.60 -6.00 13.61
CA HIS A 46 1.42 -7.00 12.94
C HIS A 46 2.92 -6.65 13.04
N PRO A 47 3.82 -7.62 13.36
CA PRO A 47 5.25 -7.34 13.57
C PRO A 47 5.97 -6.59 12.43
N ASN A 48 5.64 -6.91 11.18
CA ASN A 48 6.11 -6.15 10.01
C ASN A 48 5.01 -5.30 9.36
N PHE A 49 4.15 -4.68 10.16
CA PHE A 49 3.39 -3.53 9.71
C PHE A 49 4.35 -2.36 9.44
N LYS A 50 4.11 -1.62 8.36
CA LYS A 50 4.82 -0.37 8.09
C LYS A 50 3.83 0.76 7.85
N LYS A 51 4.05 1.87 8.55
CA LYS A 51 3.33 3.12 8.28
C LYS A 51 3.70 3.61 6.87
N CYS A 52 2.70 3.89 6.06
CA CYS A 52 2.86 4.56 4.78
C CYS A 52 3.28 6.02 5.06
N GLY A 53 4.36 6.48 4.42
CA GLY A 53 4.96 7.80 4.65
C GLY A 53 3.98 8.96 4.46
N ASP A 54 4.34 10.15 4.98
CA ASP A 54 3.62 11.41 4.78
C ASP A 54 3.82 11.98 3.36
#